data_AF-A0A2G9ULV2-F1
#
_entry.id   AF-A0A2G9ULV2-F1
#
_cell.length_a   1.000
_cell.length_b   1.000
_cell.length_c   1.000
_cell.angle_alpha   90.00
_cell.angle_beta   90.00
_cell.angle_gamma   90.00
#
_symmetry.space_group_name_H-M   'P 1'
#
loop_
_entity.id
_entity.type
_entity.pdbx_description
1 polymer ?
#
loop_
_entity_poly.entity_id
_entity_poly.type
_entity_poly.pdbx_seq_one_letter_code
_entity_poly.pdbx_strand_id
1 'polypeptide(L)' 'MKVVQWVLYTCNTKALADQCSAGGDVCEVAIDGYYISVAVCSVIGLIWYKLLFNKIKYLQKIPRKDWSVIKK' A
#
# COMPACT_ATOMS: atom_id res chain seq x y z
N MET A 1 13.04 -34.82 -13.54
CA MET A 1 14.15 -34.46 -12.63
C MET A 1 14.74 -33.16 -13.14
N LYS A 2 14.60 -32.06 -12.37
CA LYS A 2 14.84 -30.64 -12.73
C LYS A 2 13.96 -30.18 -13.91
N VAL A 3 12.77 -29.58 -13.74
CA VAL A 3 12.40 -28.46 -12.84
C VAL A 3 13.40 -27.31 -13.04
N VAL A 4 12.87 -26.14 -13.41
CA VAL A 4 13.48 -24.80 -13.68
C VAL A 4 14.08 -24.47 -15.08
N GLN A 5 13.38 -23.52 -15.73
CA GLN A 5 13.90 -22.22 -16.23
C GLN A 5 14.51 -22.09 -17.64
N TRP A 6 13.68 -21.65 -18.60
CA TRP A 6 14.09 -20.66 -19.62
C TRP A 6 12.99 -19.61 -19.77
N VAL A 7 12.80 -18.78 -18.74
CA VAL A 7 12.03 -17.53 -18.90
C VAL A 7 12.83 -16.67 -19.89
N LEU A 8 12.46 -16.68 -21.17
CA LEU A 8 13.22 -15.95 -22.21
C LEU A 8 13.12 -14.43 -22.00
N TYR A 9 12.07 -13.95 -21.32
CA TYR A 9 11.88 -12.53 -21.08
C TYR A 9 11.31 -12.26 -19.70
N THR A 10 11.99 -11.40 -18.93
CA THR A 10 11.47 -10.91 -17.66
C THR A 10 10.65 -9.66 -17.92
N CYS A 11 9.43 -9.55 -17.37
CA CYS A 11 8.53 -8.41 -17.54
C CYS A 11 9.00 -7.13 -16.77
N ASN A 12 10.30 -7.01 -16.53
CA ASN A 12 10.86 -6.05 -15.58
C ASN A 12 11.21 -4.70 -16.21
N THR A 13 11.38 -4.67 -17.54
CA THR A 13 11.52 -3.43 -18.30
C THR A 13 10.57 -3.49 -19.48
N LYS A 14 10.14 -2.32 -19.97
CA LYS A 14 9.16 -2.25 -21.08
C LYS A 14 9.61 -3.05 -22.30
N ALA A 15 10.87 -2.89 -22.70
CA ALA A 15 11.43 -3.59 -23.85
C ALA A 15 11.42 -5.12 -23.70
N LEU A 16 11.59 -5.65 -22.49
CA LEU A 16 11.57 -7.09 -22.22
C LEU A 16 10.15 -7.62 -22.06
N ALA A 17 9.24 -6.82 -21.50
CA ALA A 17 7.82 -7.13 -21.47
C ALA A 17 7.22 -7.24 -22.89
N ASP A 18 7.65 -6.36 -23.80
CA ASP A 18 7.25 -6.36 -25.20
C ASP A 18 7.77 -7.60 -25.95
N GLN A 19 8.99 -8.03 -25.65
CA GLN A 19 9.58 -9.25 -26.22
C GLN A 19 8.92 -10.53 -25.65
N CYS A 20 8.53 -10.52 -24.37
CA CYS A 20 7.77 -11.60 -23.74
C CYS A 20 6.40 -11.78 -24.40
N SER A 21 5.67 -10.67 -24.59
CA SER A 21 4.35 -10.65 -25.19
C SER A 21 4.38 -11.04 -26.68
N ALA A 22 5.46 -10.69 -27.40
CA ALA A 22 5.66 -11.09 -28.79
C ALA A 22 6.01 -12.59 -28.95
N GLY A 23 6.54 -13.22 -27.91
CA GLY A 23 6.84 -14.66 -27.88
C GLY A 23 5.62 -15.57 -27.68
N GLY A 24 4.44 -14.99 -27.42
CA GLY A 24 3.19 -15.73 -27.16
C GLY A 24 2.98 -16.16 -25.70
N ASP A 25 3.84 -15.71 -24.79
CA ASP A 25 3.78 -16.00 -23.36
C ASP A 25 3.04 -14.90 -22.57
N VAL A 26 2.40 -15.27 -21.45
CA VAL A 26 1.72 -14.35 -20.53
C VAL A 26 2.70 -13.71 -19.56
N CYS A 27 2.96 -12.41 -19.78
CA CYS A 27 3.83 -11.58 -18.95
C CYS A 27 3.08 -11.12 -17.68
N GLU A 28 2.91 -12.02 -16.71
CA GLU A 28 2.15 -11.74 -15.48
C GLU A 28 2.99 -10.91 -14.47
N VAL A 29 2.71 -9.61 -14.36
CA VAL A 29 3.27 -8.75 -13.30
C VAL A 29 2.30 -8.78 -12.12
N ALA A 30 2.50 -9.73 -11.21
CA ALA A 30 1.61 -9.93 -10.06
C ALA A 30 1.81 -8.91 -8.92
N ILE A 31 2.96 -8.25 -8.85
CA ILE A 31 3.30 -7.27 -7.80
C ILE A 31 3.98 -6.06 -8.45
N ASP A 32 3.26 -4.95 -8.49
CA ASP A 32 3.71 -3.68 -9.03
C ASP A 32 3.95 -2.63 -7.93
N GLY A 33 4.38 -1.43 -8.35
CA GLY A 33 4.61 -0.32 -7.43
C GLY A 33 3.36 0.13 -6.67
N TYR A 34 2.16 -0.16 -7.17
CA TYR A 34 0.91 0.15 -6.48
C TYR A 34 0.76 -0.72 -5.23
N TYR A 35 0.97 -2.03 -5.32
CA TYR A 35 0.90 -2.92 -4.15
C TYR A 35 1.91 -2.53 -3.07
N ILE A 36 3.13 -2.15 -3.47
CA ILE A 36 4.17 -1.68 -2.55
C ILE A 36 3.75 -0.36 -1.89
N SER A 37 3.25 0.60 -2.68
CA SER A 37 2.80 1.89 -2.16
C SER A 37 1.63 1.74 -1.20
N VAL A 38 0.67 0.88 -1.51
CA VAL A 38 -0.49 0.60 -0.63
C VAL A 38 -0.03 -0.01 0.68
N ALA A 39 0.89 -0.97 0.66
CA ALA A 39 1.43 -1.59 1.86
C ALA A 39 2.14 -0.55 2.76
N VAL A 40 3.01 0.28 2.18
CA VAL A 40 3.76 1.31 2.91
C VAL A 40 2.81 2.34 3.54
N CYS A 41 1.89 2.92 2.75
CA CYS A 41 0.93 3.90 3.25
C CYS A 41 0.04 3.33 4.36
N SER A 42 -0.38 2.07 4.23
CA SER A 42 -1.20 1.41 5.24
C SER A 42 -0.45 1.24 6.56
N VAL A 43 0.81 0.79 6.53
CA VAL A 43 1.64 0.64 7.74
C VAL A 43 1.87 1.99 8.43
N ILE A 44 2.21 3.03 7.66
CA ILE A 44 2.40 4.38 8.20
C ILE A 44 1.11 4.88 8.86
N GLY A 45 -0.05 4.69 8.20
CA GLY A 45 -1.36 5.06 8.74
C GLY A 45 -1.70 4.35 10.05
N LEU A 46 -1.42 3.05 10.15
CA LEU A 46 -1.64 2.27 11.37
C LEU A 46 -0.76 2.73 12.53
N ILE A 47 0.52 3.02 12.25
CA ILE A 47 1.46 3.55 13.26
C ILE A 47 0.96 4.91 13.76
N TRP A 48 0.65 5.83 12.84
CA TRP A 48 0.15 7.15 13.17
C TRP A 48 -1.16 7.08 13.99
N TYR A 49 -2.08 6.22 13.59
CA TYR A 49 -3.32 5.97 14.31
C TYR A 49 -3.07 5.49 15.74
N LYS A 50 -2.19 4.50 15.94
CA LYS A 50 -1.85 3.99 17.27
C LYS A 50 -1.24 5.07 18.16
N LEU A 51 -0.36 5.91 17.63
CA LEU A 51 0.28 6.99 18.38
C LEU A 51 -0.74 8.07 18.81
N LEU A 52 -1.68 8.42 17.93
CA LEU A 52 -2.68 9.45 18.23
C LEU A 52 -3.93 8.92 18.92
N PHE A 53 -4.12 7.60 18.98
CA PHE A 53 -5.31 6.98 19.57
C PHE A 53 -5.57 7.47 20.99
N ASN A 54 -4.52 7.60 21.81
CA ASN A 54 -4.64 8.12 23.18
C ASN A 54 -5.10 9.58 23.22
N LYS A 55 -4.61 10.42 22.29
CA LYS A 55 -5.05 11.81 22.17
C LYS A 55 -6.51 11.88 21.71
N ILE A 56 -6.91 11.06 20.73
CA ILE A 56 -8.29 10.99 20.27
C ILE A 56 -9.23 10.59 21.42
N LYS A 57 -8.86 9.58 22.20
CA LYS A 57 -9.62 9.15 23.39
C LYS A 57 -9.75 10.27 24.43
N TYR A 58 -8.71 11.06 24.62
CA TYR A 58 -8.75 12.22 25.51
C TYR A 58 -9.75 13.26 24.99
N LEU A 59 -9.68 13.64 23.72
CA LEU A 59 -10.59 14.63 23.12
C LEU A 59 -12.06 14.17 23.19
N GLN A 60 -12.33 12.87 23.02
CA GLN A 60 -13.68 12.31 23.16
C GLN A 60 -14.25 12.39 24.59
N LYS A 61 -13.40 12.47 25.62
CA LYS A 61 -13.84 12.59 27.02
C LYS A 61 -14.17 14.03 27.41
N ILE A 62 -13.75 15.02 26.62
CA ILE A 62 -13.99 16.43 26.93
C ILE A 62 -15.49 16.72 26.75
N PRO A 63 -16.19 17.20 27.79
CA PRO A 63 -17.62 17.45 27.70
C PRO A 63 -17.91 18.60 26.73
N ARG A 64 -19.01 18.51 25.98
CA ARG A 64 -19.38 19.48 24.92
C ARG A 64 -19.39 20.94 25.36
N LYS A 65 -19.65 21.22 26.64
CA LYS A 65 -19.60 22.57 27.22
C LYS A 65 -18.23 23.24 27.12
N ASP A 66 -17.15 22.46 27.13
CA ASP A 66 -15.77 22.96 27.05
C ASP A 66 -15.34 23.20 25.60
N TRP A 67 -16.06 22.63 24.63
CA TRP A 67 -15.92 22.92 23.20
C TRP A 67 -16.76 24.13 22.76
N SER A 68 -17.68 24.61 23.61
CA SER A 68 -18.56 25.74 23.31
C SER A 68 -17.81 27.05 23.45
N VAL A 69 -17.74 27.82 22.36
CA VAL A 69 -17.21 29.19 22.37
C VAL A 69 -18.18 30.16 23.08
N ILE A 70 -19.48 29.84 23.05
CA ILE A 70 -20.52 30.63 23.72
C ILE A 70 -20.75 30.02 25.10
N LYS A 71 -20.28 30.71 26.15
CA LYS A 71 -20.60 30.37 27.53
C LYS A 71 -22.06 30.77 27.76
N LYS A 72 -22.93 29.79 28.04
CA LYS A 72 -24.32 30.01 28.43
C LYS A 72 -24.44 30.11 29.93
#